data_AF-B1T0B1-F1
#
_entry.id   AF-B1T0B1-F1
#
_cell.length_a   1.000
_cell.length_b   1.000
_cell.length_c   1.000
_cell.angle_alpha   90.00
_cell.angle_beta   90.00
_cell.angle_gamma   90.00
#
_symmetry.space_group_name_H-M   'P 1'
#
loop_
_entity.id
_entity.type
_entity.pdbx_description
1 polymer ?
#
loop_
_entity_poly.entity_id
_entity_poly.type
_entity_poly.pdbx_seq_one_letter_code
_entity_poly.pdbx_strand_id
1 'polypeptide(L)' 'MYYGNLQIAETVSDGFGDFRFDGLAKGSGAYKVKIRHALGTAWRECELGESVYLGEIRLSRSKNAVAIECS' A
#
# COMPACT_ATOMS: atom_id res chain seq x y z
N MET A 1 1.45 5.23 -1.71
CA MET A 1 0.14 5.58 -1.12
C MET A 1 -0.69 6.30 -2.16
N TYR A 2 -1.97 5.96 -2.27
CA TYR A 2 -2.88 6.49 -3.27
C TYR A 2 -4.12 7.10 -2.62
N TYR A 3 -4.56 8.24 -3.16
CA TYR A 3 -5.87 8.84 -2.91
C TYR A 3 -6.71 8.68 -4.18
N GLY A 4 -7.74 7.84 -4.12
CA GLY A 4 -8.39 7.32 -5.33
C GLY A 4 -7.37 6.61 -6.23
N ASN A 5 -7.19 7.12 -7.45
CA ASN A 5 -6.25 6.58 -8.44
C ASN A 5 -4.93 7.34 -8.51
N LEU A 6 -4.77 8.44 -7.75
CA LEU A 6 -3.57 9.27 -7.77
C LEU A 6 -2.56 8.79 -6.72
N GLN A 7 -1.32 8.52 -7.15
CA GLN A 7 -0.22 8.28 -6.22
C GLN A 7 0.18 9.61 -5.57
N ILE A 8 0.02 9.73 -4.27
CA ILE A 8 0.29 10.98 -3.53
C ILE A 8 1.58 10.93 -2.70
N ALA A 9 2.08 9.74 -2.39
CA ALA A 9 3.32 9.56 -1.63
C ALA A 9 3.93 8.18 -1.91
N GLU A 10 5.24 8.08 -1.74
CA GLU A 10 6.02 6.84 -1.82
C GLU A 10 7.12 6.85 -0.76
N THR A 11 7.44 5.68 -0.24
CA THR A 11 8.50 5.50 0.77
C THR A 11 9.06 4.09 0.69
N VAL A 12 10.19 3.85 1.35
CA VAL A 12 10.84 2.55 1.48
C VAL A 12 10.77 2.14 2.95
N SER A 13 10.46 0.87 3.21
CA SER A 13 10.47 0.34 4.56
C SER A 13 11.88 0.34 5.15
N ASP A 14 11.99 0.47 6.47
CA ASP A 14 13.26 0.33 7.17
C ASP A 14 13.73 -1.14 7.24
N GLY A 15 14.81 -1.39 7.99
CA GLY A 15 15.38 -2.72 8.17
C GLY A 15 14.50 -3.73 8.91
N PHE A 16 13.40 -3.29 9.54
CA PHE A 16 12.42 -4.13 10.21
C PHE A 16 11.15 -4.35 9.37
N GLY A 17 11.03 -3.64 8.24
CA GLY A 17 9.86 -3.70 7.37
C GLY A 17 8.80 -2.65 7.70
N ASP A 18 9.08 -1.74 8.62
CA ASP A 18 8.16 -0.68 9.02
C ASP A 18 8.25 0.52 8.05
N PHE A 19 7.11 1.18 7.86
CA PHE A 19 7.02 2.40 7.07
C PHE A 19 5.97 3.34 7.67
N ARG A 20 6.13 4.64 7.40
CA ARG A 20 5.18 5.67 7.83
C ARG A 20 5.02 6.72 6.74
N PHE A 21 3.79 7.19 6.57
CA PHE A 21 3.48 8.40 5.83
C PHE A 21 3.04 9.47 6.84
N ASP A 22 3.67 10.63 6.81
CA ASP A 22 3.34 11.80 7.63
C ASP A 22 2.92 13.00 6.75
N GLY A 23 2.57 14.12 7.38
CA GLY A 23 2.17 15.34 6.67
C GLY A 23 0.80 15.29 5.99
N LEU A 24 0.00 14.25 6.23
CA LEU A 24 -1.37 14.15 5.71
C LEU A 24 -2.34 14.98 6.55
N ALA A 25 -3.29 15.64 5.90
CA ALA A 25 -4.36 16.37 6.59
C ALA A 25 -5.20 15.39 7.42
N LYS A 26 -5.44 15.71 8.69
CA LYS A 26 -6.28 14.88 9.56
C LYS A 26 -7.70 14.77 8.98
N GLY A 27 -8.28 13.58 9.02
CA GLY A 27 -9.64 13.36 8.53
C GLY A 27 -9.79 13.48 7.00
N SER A 28 -8.69 13.40 6.26
CA SER A 28 -8.71 13.54 4.78
C SER A 28 -9.32 12.34 4.04
N GLY A 29 -9.72 11.29 4.77
CA GLY A 29 -10.56 10.23 4.25
C GLY A 29 -9.80 8.97 3.84
N ALA A 30 -10.29 8.31 2.79
CA ALA A 30 -9.87 6.98 2.40
C ALA A 30 -8.59 6.95 1.55
N TYR A 31 -7.68 6.06 1.90
CA TYR A 31 -6.42 5.83 1.20
C TYR A 31 -6.18 4.37 0.90
N LYS A 32 -5.40 4.13 -0.17
CA LYS A 32 -4.87 2.82 -0.53
C LYS A 32 -3.36 2.80 -0.40
N VAL A 33 -2.84 1.92 0.44
CA VAL A 33 -1.40 1.65 0.56
C VAL A 33 -1.09 0.40 -0.26
N LYS A 34 -0.18 0.53 -1.23
CA LYS A 34 0.33 -0.57 -2.05
C LYS A 34 1.79 -0.81 -1.68
N ILE A 35 2.14 -2.06 -1.41
CA ILE A 35 3.48 -2.49 -1.04
C ILE A 35 4.00 -3.43 -2.13
N ARG A 36 5.24 -3.20 -2.54
CA ARG A 36 5.95 -4.03 -3.52
C ARG A 36 7.30 -4.41 -2.93
N HIS A 37 7.63 -5.68 -3.05
CA HIS A 37 8.92 -6.23 -2.65
C HIS A 37 9.27 -7.39 -3.56
N ALA A 38 10.54 -7.80 -3.61
CA ALA A 38 10.98 -8.93 -4.43
C ALA A 38 10.23 -10.23 -4.11
N LEU A 39 9.79 -10.40 -2.86
CA LEU A 39 9.06 -11.59 -2.39
C LEU A 39 7.55 -11.56 -2.67
N GLY A 40 6.99 -10.41 -3.07
CA GLY A 40 5.56 -10.31 -3.33
C GLY A 40 5.00 -8.89 -3.21
N THR A 41 3.68 -8.81 -3.26
CA THR A 41 2.95 -7.55 -3.18
C THR A 41 1.80 -7.66 -2.20
N ALA A 42 1.40 -6.54 -1.62
CA ALA A 42 0.18 -6.44 -0.83
C ALA A 42 -0.46 -5.07 -1.03
N TRP A 43 -1.73 -4.97 -0.66
CA TRP A 43 -2.40 -3.68 -0.56
C TRP A 43 -3.36 -3.68 0.64
N ARG A 44 -3.59 -2.48 1.18
CA ARG A 44 -4.55 -2.22 2.26
C ARG A 44 -5.27 -0.90 1.99
N GLU A 45 -6.55 -0.90 2.31
CA GLU A 45 -7.37 0.31 2.37
C GLU A 45 -7.53 0.72 3.83
N CYS A 46 -7.59 2.03 4.07
CA CYS A 46 -7.76 2.60 5.40
C CYS A 46 -8.42 3.96 5.31
N GLU A 47 -9.13 4.36 6.37
CA GLU A 47 -9.63 5.71 6.55
C GLU A 47 -8.73 6.43 7.55
N LEU A 48 -8.20 7.59 7.13
CA LEU A 48 -7.33 8.40 7.97
C LEU A 48 -8.18 9.34 8.83
N GLY A 49 -8.24 9.05 10.14
CA GLY A 49 -8.65 9.99 11.18
C GLY A 49 -7.50 10.92 11.55
N GLU A 50 -7.01 10.84 12.79
CA GLU A 50 -5.77 11.54 13.18
C GLU A 50 -4.51 10.77 12.79
N SER A 51 -4.54 9.45 12.97
CA SER A 51 -3.52 8.51 12.55
C SER A 51 -4.18 7.14 12.37
N VAL A 52 -3.58 6.26 11.59
CA VAL A 52 -4.05 4.90 11.42
C VAL A 52 -2.87 3.94 11.40
N TYR A 53 -2.95 2.90 12.23
CA TYR A 53 -2.00 1.79 12.22
C TYR A 53 -2.60 0.64 11.41
N LEU A 54 -1.90 0.22 10.35
CA LEU A 54 -2.39 -0.80 9.42
C LEU A 54 -2.19 -2.24 9.91
N GLY A 55 -1.51 -2.42 11.05
CA GLY A 55 -1.14 -3.72 11.57
C GLY A 55 -0.08 -4.42 10.71
N GLU A 56 0.06 -5.73 10.93
CA GLU A 56 0.97 -6.57 10.17
C GLU A 56 0.44 -6.78 8.74
N ILE A 57 1.27 -6.47 7.74
CA ILE A 57 0.95 -6.70 6.33
C ILE A 57 1.80 -7.84 5.78
N ARG A 58 1.19 -9.00 5.59
CA ARG A 58 1.83 -10.15 4.94
C ARG A 58 1.83 -9.98 3.43
N LEU A 59 3.02 -10.12 2.85
CA LEU A 59 3.17 -10.15 1.41
C LEU A 59 2.80 -11.53 0.87
N SER A 60 2.03 -11.55 -0.21
CA SER A 60 1.82 -12.75 -1.00
C SER A 60 2.48 -12.56 -2.36
N ARG A 61 3.02 -13.64 -2.91
CA ARG A 61 3.50 -13.63 -4.30
C ARG A 61 2.30 -13.28 -5.16
N SER A 62 2.36 -12.17 -5.89
CA SER A 62 1.34 -11.91 -6.89
C SER A 62 1.44 -13.04 -7.90
N LYS A 63 0.43 -13.92 -7.97
CA LYS A 63 0.18 -14.66 -9.21
C LYS A 63 -0.14 -13.58 -10.23
N ASN A 64 0.86 -13.14 -10.99
CA ASN A 64 0.59 -12.29 -12.15
C ASN A 64 -0.48 -13.03 -12.97
N ALA A 65 -1.56 -12.33 -13.28
CA ALA A 65 -2.52 -12.76 -14.27
C ALA A 65 -1.71 -13.06 -15.55
N VAL A 66 -1.51 -14.34 -15.83
CA VAL A 66 -1.15 -14.77 -17.18
C VAL A 66 -2.38 -14.43 -17.99
N ALA A 67 -2.32 -13.31 -18.72
CA ALA A 67 -3.18 -13.15 -19.88
C ALA A 67 -2.83 -14.33 -20.79
N ILE A 68 -3.72 -15.33 -20.83
CA ILE A 68 -3.67 -16.35 -21.87
C ILE A 68 -4.02 -15.59 -23.14
N GLU A 69 -3.02 -15.41 -23.99
CA GLU A 69 -3.19 -15.01 -25.37
C GLU A 69 -3.99 -16.13 -26.05
N CYS A 70 -5.25 -15.86 -26.38
CA CYS A 70 -6.04 -16.79 -27.19
C CYS A 70 -5.51 -16.74 -28.62
N SER A 71 -4.90 -17.85 -29.06
CA SER A 71 -4.61 -18.19 -30.45
C SER A 71 -5.87 -18.42 -31.26
#